data_AF-A0A7X4J5J8-F1
#
_entry.id   AF-A0A7X4J5J8-F1
#
_cell.length_a   1.000
_cell.length_b   1.000
_cell.length_c   1.000
_cell.angle_alpha   90.00
_cell.angle_beta   90.00
_cell.angle_gamma   90.00
#
_symmetry.space_group_name_H-M   'P 1'
#
loop_
_entity.id
_entity.type
_entity.pdbx_description
1 polymer ?
#
loop_
_entity_poly.entity_id
_entity_poly.type
_entity_poly.pdbx_seq_one_letter_code
_entity_poly.pdbx_strand_id
1 'polypeptide(L)'
;MKRRNDRSTVEGLPADWRKRAKSLRRYGSEPPALALELCAGELEEAIVNRDETTYSLVEAARESGYSREHLGRLVRDGKIPNAGRPNAPRIAHGHLPRKAPAEPQLAESPRPRQLSGAQIVHSIIRKGIE
;
A
#
# COMPACT_ATOMS: atom_id res chain seq x y z
N MET A 1 -7.24 2.81 -25.25
CA MET A 1 -7.02 3.81 -24.20
C MET A 1 -6.42 3.10 -22.98
N LYS A 2 -5.11 3.19 -22.75
CA LYS A 2 -4.44 2.45 -21.66
C LYS A 2 -4.95 2.98 -20.31
N ARG A 3 -5.65 2.15 -19.52
CA ARG A 3 -5.83 2.43 -18.09
C ARG A 3 -4.44 2.40 -17.48
N ARG A 4 -3.84 3.56 -17.26
CA ARG A 4 -2.63 3.66 -16.42
C ARG A 4 -3.07 3.15 -15.06
N ASN A 5 -2.46 2.04 -14.66
CA ASN A 5 -2.50 1.55 -13.30
C ASN A 5 -1.68 2.51 -12.42
N ASP A 6 -2.12 3.77 -12.34
CA ASP A 6 -1.52 4.82 -11.53
C ASP A 6 -2.13 4.64 -10.14
N ARG A 7 -1.68 3.58 -9.42
CA ARG A 7 -2.01 3.46 -8.01
C ARG A 7 -1.32 4.64 -7.34
N SER A 8 -2.05 5.76 -7.16
CA SER A 8 -1.62 6.86 -6.31
C SER A 8 -1.13 6.23 -5.00
N THR A 9 0.16 6.36 -4.72
CA THR A 9 0.71 5.89 -3.45
C THR A 9 0.14 6.75 -2.34
N VAL A 10 0.14 6.25 -1.11
CA VAL A 10 -0.31 7.04 0.05
C VAL A 10 0.48 8.34 0.13
N GLU A 11 1.77 8.27 -0.22
CA GLU A 11 2.71 9.37 -0.29
C GLU A 11 2.37 10.40 -1.40
N GLY A 12 1.69 9.98 -2.48
CA GLY A 12 1.30 10.86 -3.58
C GLY A 12 -0.08 11.53 -3.42
N LEU A 13 -0.93 10.99 -2.54
CA LEU A 13 -2.31 11.48 -2.34
C LEU A 13 -2.40 12.97 -1.94
N PRO A 14 -1.56 13.50 -1.01
CA PRO A 14 -1.62 14.91 -0.66
C PRO A 14 -1.41 15.84 -1.87
N ALA A 15 -0.46 15.52 -2.73
CA ALA A 15 -0.18 16.30 -3.94
C ALA A 15 -1.38 16.25 -4.91
N ASP A 16 -2.02 15.10 -5.06
CA ASP A 16 -3.21 14.95 -5.91
C ASP A 16 -4.42 15.70 -5.35
N TRP A 17 -4.61 15.71 -4.03
CA TRP A 17 -5.68 16.49 -3.37
C TRP A 17 -5.47 17.99 -3.55
N ARG A 18 -4.24 18.50 -3.42
CA ARG A 18 -3.95 19.92 -3.72
C ARG A 18 -4.19 20.29 -5.18
N LYS A 19 -3.85 19.41 -6.13
CA LYS A 19 -4.17 19.64 -7.56
C LYS A 19 -5.70 19.71 -7.80
N ARG A 20 -6.46 18.86 -7.10
CA ARG A 20 -7.93 18.86 -7.17
C ARG A 20 -8.52 20.11 -6.51
N ALA A 21 -8.03 20.52 -5.35
CA ALA A 21 -8.41 21.78 -4.70
C ALA A 21 -8.20 22.99 -5.62
N LYS A 22 -7.04 23.08 -6.27
CA LYS A 22 -6.76 24.12 -7.27
C LYS A 22 -7.76 24.10 -8.43
N SER A 23 -8.17 22.92 -8.88
CA SER A 23 -9.20 22.78 -9.93
C SER A 23 -10.57 23.25 -9.44
N LEU A 24 -10.96 22.92 -8.21
CA LEU A 24 -12.23 23.36 -7.61
C LEU A 24 -12.30 24.87 -7.44
N ARG A 25 -11.22 25.51 -7.01
CA ARG A 25 -11.14 26.98 -6.94
C ARG A 25 -11.35 27.65 -8.29
N ARG A 26 -10.85 27.05 -9.39
CA ARG A 26 -11.09 27.58 -10.74
C ARG A 26 -12.57 27.62 -11.12
N TYR A 27 -13.38 26.76 -10.51
CA TYR A 27 -14.83 26.70 -10.71
C TYR A 27 -15.62 27.38 -9.58
N GLY A 28 -14.96 28.16 -8.72
CA GLY A 28 -15.60 28.90 -7.62
C GLY A 28 -16.04 28.04 -6.43
N SER A 29 -15.64 26.77 -6.38
CA SER A 29 -16.01 25.84 -5.30
C SER A 29 -15.00 25.91 -4.15
N GLU A 30 -15.07 26.97 -3.34
CA GLU A 30 -14.10 27.22 -2.27
C GLU A 30 -14.19 26.23 -1.09
N PRO A 31 -15.36 25.94 -0.49
CA PRO A 31 -15.43 25.04 0.67
C PRO A 31 -14.85 23.63 0.43
N PRO A 32 -15.15 22.93 -0.70
CA PRO A 32 -14.55 21.62 -0.96
C PRO A 32 -13.07 21.71 -1.34
N ALA A 33 -12.60 22.85 -1.90
CA ALA A 33 -11.17 23.06 -2.12
C ALA A 33 -10.42 23.13 -0.79
N LEU A 34 -10.93 23.90 0.18
CA LEU A 34 -10.35 24.00 1.51
C LEU A 34 -10.34 22.65 2.23
N ALA A 35 -11.44 21.88 2.17
CA ALA A 35 -11.50 20.56 2.78
C ALA A 35 -10.40 19.62 2.25
N LEU A 36 -10.16 19.62 0.93
CA LEU A 36 -9.10 18.80 0.34
C LEU A 36 -7.69 19.24 0.78
N GLU A 37 -7.46 20.53 1.00
CA GLU A 37 -6.17 21.03 1.48
C GLU A 37 -5.93 20.67 2.95
N LEU A 38 -6.97 20.74 3.78
CA LEU A 38 -6.91 20.29 5.17
C LEU A 38 -6.57 18.80 5.24
N CYS A 39 -7.31 17.95 4.53
CA CYS A 39 -7.02 16.52 4.49
C CYS A 39 -5.60 16.24 3.96
N ALA A 40 -5.13 17.02 2.97
CA ALA A 40 -3.77 16.86 2.47
C ALA A 40 -2.71 17.18 3.53
N GLY A 41 -2.93 18.24 4.32
CA GLY A 41 -2.06 18.59 5.45
C GLY A 41 -2.06 17.52 6.54
N GLU A 42 -3.24 17.07 6.97
CA GLU A 42 -3.38 16.01 7.98
C GLU A 42 -2.69 14.71 7.55
N LEU A 43 -2.83 14.33 6.28
CA LEU A 43 -2.20 13.13 5.76
C LEU A 43 -0.67 13.27 5.68
N GLU A 44 -0.15 14.43 5.28
CA GLU A 44 1.30 14.68 5.29
C GLU A 44 1.89 14.62 6.70
N GLU A 45 1.23 15.24 7.66
CA GLU A 45 1.62 15.18 9.06
C GLU A 45 1.61 13.72 9.56
N ALA A 46 0.56 12.96 9.24
CA ALA A 46 0.48 11.55 9.58
C ALA A 46 1.60 10.71 8.93
N ILE A 47 1.97 11.00 7.68
CA ILE A 47 3.07 10.32 6.99
C ILE A 47 4.41 10.64 7.66
N VAL A 48 4.67 11.92 7.97
CA VAL A 48 5.90 12.35 8.65
C VAL A 48 6.00 11.70 10.04
N ASN A 49 4.95 11.79 10.85
CA ASN A 49 4.89 11.19 12.18
C ASN A 49 5.10 9.66 12.13
N ARG A 50 4.47 9.00 11.15
CA ARG A 50 4.69 7.57 10.89
C ARG A 50 6.16 7.31 10.58
N ASP A 51 6.73 8.04 9.64
CA ASP A 51 8.08 7.78 9.12
C ASP A 51 9.19 8.07 10.15
N GLU A 52 8.96 9.03 11.06
CA GLU A 52 9.82 9.33 12.22
C GLU A 52 9.69 8.33 13.37
N THR A 53 8.62 7.52 13.39
CA THR A 53 8.42 6.52 14.43
C THR A 53 9.57 5.51 14.40
N THR A 54 10.26 5.34 15.53
CA THR A 54 11.43 4.47 15.64
C THR A 54 11.09 3.14 16.28
N TYR A 55 11.60 2.06 15.69
CA TYR A 55 11.40 0.70 16.16
C TYR A 55 12.72 0.11 16.66
N SER A 56 12.65 -0.71 17.71
CA SER A 56 13.73 -1.66 18.02
C SER A 56 13.91 -2.65 16.86
N LEU A 57 15.06 -3.32 16.78
CA LEU A 57 15.28 -4.33 15.73
C LEU A 57 14.25 -5.48 15.75
N VAL A 58 13.66 -5.78 16.91
CA VAL A 58 12.62 -6.82 17.04
C VAL A 58 11.30 -6.35 16.44
N GLU A 59 10.88 -5.13 16.76
CA GLU A 59 9.66 -4.53 16.18
C GLU A 59 9.84 -4.31 14.68
N ALA A 60 11.00 -3.78 14.26
CA ALA A 60 11.35 -3.59 12.86
C ALA A 60 11.29 -4.90 12.06
N ALA A 61 11.67 -6.04 12.65
CA ALA A 61 11.57 -7.34 12.02
C ALA A 61 10.11 -7.75 11.76
N ARG A 62 9.20 -7.43 12.69
CA ARG A 62 7.76 -7.70 12.55
C ARG A 62 7.14 -6.85 11.45
N GLU A 63 7.50 -5.57 11.40
CA GLU A 63 6.97 -4.63 10.40
C GLU A 63 7.53 -4.87 8.98
N SER A 64 8.83 -5.18 8.87
CA SER A 64 9.50 -5.30 7.57
C SER A 64 9.43 -6.71 6.95
N GLY A 65 9.17 -7.74 7.78
CA GLY A 65 9.25 -9.14 7.37
C GLY A 65 10.68 -9.67 7.17
N TYR A 66 11.70 -8.90 7.56
CA TYR A 66 13.10 -9.34 7.62
C TYR A 66 13.46 -9.86 9.01
N SER A 67 14.53 -10.66 9.10
CA SER A 67 15.05 -11.09 10.40
C SER A 67 15.79 -9.95 11.12
N ARG A 68 15.76 -10.01 12.45
CA ARG A 68 16.45 -9.06 13.33
C ARG A 68 17.96 -9.01 13.03
N GLU A 69 18.58 -10.16 12.81
CA GLU A 69 20.01 -10.29 12.51
C GLU A 69 20.35 -9.62 11.18
N HIS A 70 19.49 -9.75 10.17
CA HIS A 70 19.67 -9.10 8.88
C HIS A 70 19.55 -7.58 9.01
N LEU A 71 18.52 -7.08 9.69
CA LEU A 71 18.35 -5.66 9.96
C LEU A 71 19.52 -5.08 10.76
N GLY A 72 19.96 -5.78 11.81
CA GLY A 72 21.13 -5.38 12.59
C GLY A 72 22.41 -5.32 11.77
N ARG A 73 22.58 -6.22 10.79
CA ARG A 73 23.68 -6.15 9.82
C ARG A 73 23.57 -4.92 8.93
N LEU A 74 22.40 -4.63 8.38
CA LEU A 74 22.19 -3.45 7.53
C LEU A 74 22.48 -2.14 8.26
N VAL A 75 22.15 -2.06 9.55
CA VAL A 75 22.50 -0.90 10.38
C VAL A 75 24.01 -0.81 10.62
N ARG A 76 24.67 -1.93 10.94
CA ARG A 76 26.15 -1.96 11.14
C ARG A 76 26.93 -1.64 9.87
N ASP A 77 26.44 -2.10 8.72
CA ASP A 77 27.03 -1.86 7.40
C ASP A 77 26.71 -0.44 6.87
N GLY A 78 25.99 0.39 7.64
CA GLY A 78 25.63 1.77 7.29
C GLY A 78 24.60 1.89 6.16
N LYS A 79 23.92 0.80 5.80
CA LYS A 79 22.86 0.80 4.78
C LYS A 79 21.55 1.38 5.28
N ILE A 80 21.29 1.24 6.58
CA ILE A 80 20.14 1.82 7.27
C ILE A 80 20.67 2.72 8.39
N PRO A 81 20.21 3.97 8.51
CA PRO A 81 20.60 4.85 9.62
C PRO A 81 20.17 4.27 10.97
N ASN A 82 21.08 4.33 11.96
CA ASN A 82 20.72 4.04 13.34
C ASN A 82 20.02 5.26 13.95
N ALA A 83 18.72 5.16 14.21
CA ALA A 83 17.93 6.19 14.89
C ALA A 83 17.96 6.06 16.43
N GLY A 84 18.71 5.09 16.95
CA GLY A 84 18.90 4.84 18.38
C GLY A 84 20.28 5.30 18.87
N ARG A 85 20.85 4.55 19.81
CA ARG A 85 22.18 4.81 20.38
C ARG A 85 23.17 3.70 20.01
N PRO A 86 24.49 3.92 20.15
CA PRO A 86 25.47 2.85 20.04
C PRO A 86 25.09 1.68 20.97
N ASN A 87 25.16 0.44 20.46
CA ASN A 87 24.77 -0.81 21.13
C ASN A 87 23.26 -1.00 21.44
N ALA A 88 22.39 -0.04 21.10
CA ALA A 88 20.95 -0.23 21.12
C ALA A 88 20.33 0.38 19.84
N PRO A 89 20.53 -0.29 18.69
CA PRO A 89 20.10 0.23 17.41
C PRO A 89 18.58 0.28 17.28
N ARG A 90 18.09 1.36 16.68
CA ARG A 90 16.69 1.54 16.28
C ARG A 90 16.62 1.95 14.82
N ILE A 91 15.50 1.65 14.18
CA ILE A 91 15.25 1.96 12.77
C ILE A 91 13.96 2.79 12.69
N ALA A 92 14.02 3.94 12.02
CA ALA A 92 12.83 4.74 11.73
C ALA A 92 11.96 4.04 10.68
N HIS A 93 10.64 4.15 10.78
CA HIS A 93 9.69 3.51 9.86
C HIS A 93 10.00 3.83 8.40
N GLY A 94 10.33 5.10 8.10
CA GLY A 94 10.67 5.54 6.74
C GLY A 94 11.93 4.89 6.15
N HIS A 95 12.78 4.29 6.99
CA HIS A 95 14.00 3.58 6.60
C HIS A 95 13.85 2.06 6.66
N LEU A 96 12.68 1.53 7.03
CA LEU A 96 12.46 0.09 7.04
C LEU A 96 12.48 -0.45 5.60
N PRO A 97 13.33 -1.46 5.31
CA PRO A 97 13.29 -2.12 4.02
C PRO A 97 11.96 -2.86 3.91
N ARG A 98 11.17 -2.55 2.90
CA ARG A 98 9.92 -3.27 2.65
C ARG A 98 10.25 -4.48 1.80
N LYS A 99 10.08 -5.68 2.35
CA LYS A 99 10.01 -6.88 1.53
C LYS A 99 8.81 -6.69 0.60
N ALA A 100 9.01 -6.78 -0.71
CA ALA A 100 7.88 -6.83 -1.62
C ALA A 100 6.95 -7.93 -1.09
N PRO A 101 5.64 -7.66 -0.88
CA PRO A 101 4.74 -8.74 -0.51
C PRO A 101 4.98 -9.83 -1.54
N ALA A 102 5.34 -11.03 -1.07
CA ALA A 102 5.29 -12.20 -1.94
C ALA A 102 3.91 -12.10 -2.57
N GLU A 103 3.85 -11.96 -3.91
CA GLU A 103 2.58 -11.87 -4.61
C GLU A 103 1.71 -12.93 -3.96
N PRO A 104 0.59 -12.57 -3.31
CA PRO A 104 -0.35 -13.59 -2.93
C PRO A 104 -0.57 -14.30 -4.25
N GLN A 105 -0.16 -15.56 -4.32
CA GLN A 105 -0.63 -16.45 -5.35
C GLN A 105 -2.13 -16.36 -5.16
N LEU A 106 -2.76 -15.45 -5.91
CA LEU A 106 -4.19 -15.34 -6.06
C LEU A 106 -4.52 -16.77 -6.34
N ALA A 107 -5.07 -17.47 -5.34
CA ALA A 107 -5.47 -18.86 -5.48
C ALA A 107 -6.19 -18.88 -6.81
N GLU A 108 -5.58 -19.51 -7.82
CA GLU A 108 -6.09 -19.44 -9.18
C GLU A 108 -7.56 -19.79 -9.02
N SER A 109 -8.46 -18.82 -9.29
CA SER A 109 -9.88 -19.10 -9.19
C SER A 109 -10.07 -20.36 -10.02
N PRO A 110 -10.56 -21.47 -9.42
CA PRO A 110 -10.49 -22.77 -10.06
C PRO A 110 -11.03 -22.58 -11.47
N ARG A 111 -10.18 -22.84 -12.48
CA ARG A 111 -10.51 -22.56 -13.88
C ARG A 111 -11.94 -23.06 -14.09
N PRO A 112 -12.87 -22.22 -14.57
CA PRO A 112 -14.24 -22.66 -14.75
C PRO A 112 -14.18 -23.95 -15.55
N ARG A 113 -14.77 -25.04 -15.01
CA ARG A 113 -14.80 -26.33 -15.71
C ARG A 113 -15.36 -26.04 -17.09
N GLN A 114 -14.55 -26.27 -18.14
CA GLN A 114 -15.05 -26.18 -19.49
C GLN A 114 -16.09 -27.28 -19.66
N LEU A 115 -17.36 -26.91 -19.56
CA LEU A 115 -18.46 -27.81 -19.85
C LEU A 115 -18.42 -28.08 -21.35
N SER A 116 -18.39 -29.34 -21.74
CA SER A 116 -18.56 -29.70 -23.15
C SER A 116 -19.97 -29.32 -23.61
N GLY A 117 -20.18 -29.11 -24.91
CA GLY A 117 -21.50 -28.74 -25.45
C GLY A 117 -22.62 -29.70 -25.03
N ALA A 118 -22.31 -30.99 -24.86
CA ALA A 118 -23.25 -31.99 -24.35
C ALA A 118 -23.68 -31.75 -22.89
N GLN A 119 -22.80 -31.23 -22.04
CA GLN A 119 -23.09 -30.95 -20.63
C GLN A 119 -23.96 -29.69 -20.46
N ILE A 120 -23.82 -28.71 -21.37
CA ILE A 120 -24.66 -27.51 -21.39
C ILE A 120 -26.10 -27.91 -21.72
N VAL A 121 -26.30 -28.71 -22.77
CA VAL A 121 -27.63 -29.21 -23.19
C VAL A 121 -28.31 -29.99 -22.07
N HIS A 122 -27.58 -30.87 -21.38
CA HIS A 122 -28.14 -31.66 -20.28
C HIS A 122 -28.58 -30.81 -19.08
N SER A 123 -27.92 -29.67 -18.80
CA SER A 123 -28.30 -28.76 -17.71
C SER A 123 -29.55 -27.94 -18.02
N ILE A 124 -29.79 -27.63 -19.30
CA ILE A 124 -30.95 -26.85 -19.75
C ILE A 124 -32.19 -27.73 -19.74
N ILE A 125 -32.09 -28.98 -20.22
CA ILE A 125 -33.20 -29.93 -20.23
C ILE A 125 -33.69 -30.23 -18.81
N ARG A 126 -32.77 -30.35 -17.83
CA ARG A 126 -33.14 -30.61 -16.43
C ARG A 126 -33.82 -29.42 -15.72
N LYS A 127 -33.60 -28.19 -16.19
CA LYS A 127 -34.19 -26.97 -15.61
C LYS A 127 -35.50 -26.52 -16.28
N GLY A 128 -35.95 -27.20 -17.34
CA GLY A 128 -37.16 -26.87 -18.09
C GLY A 128 -38.33 -27.83 -17.87
N ILE A 129 -38.28 -28.69 -16.85
CA ILE A 129 -39.41 -29.53 -16.41
C ILE A 129 -39.69 -29.22 -14.94
N GLU A 130 -40.21 -28.02 -14.70
CA GLU A 130 -41.11 -27.69 -13.58
C GLU A 130 -42.19 -26.74 -14.12
#